data_AF-A0A2U9T684-F1
#
_entry.id   AF-A0A2U9T684-F1
#
_cell.length_a   1.000
_cell.length_b   1.000
_cell.length_c   1.000
_cell.angle_alpha   90.00
_cell.angle_beta   90.00
_cell.angle_gamma   90.00
#
_symmetry.space_group_name_H-M   'P 1'
#
loop_
_entity.id
_entity.type
_entity.pdbx_description
1 polymer ?
#
loop_
_entity_poly.entity_id
_entity_poly.type
_entity_poly.pdbx_seq_one_letter_code
_entity_poly.pdbx_strand_id
1 'polypeptide(L)'
;MRDRLGAIGRGSKSGAGARLWPGAGRFLAWWGRSLASWLPPTLRRALGVGRGRLMLLADGDEVLLSRHQDDAMRPLGRIPAPAAADDDIGFGPGQTSADPLGGLLTPRLAELPRWLLLPASTCLRRRLRLPAAAADRLRDVVGFEVDRQTPFAADAVVYDARVLGHHDGDGQLDVELVVVPRAALAPQRASLGALAADLAGVDVAGPDGLPIGVNLLPPGERRQQRDPWRVWNWGLAALALTACALMLWQVLENRRAAADAFEQQIAAQAAAGRQAAAQRQRLVALIKGQAFLDTQRAARPTSVEVIDELTRRLPDSTYLEKLALEDRRMMLIGLSSEAPALIGRLQGATQWRSPALAGALQPDPASGRDRFTLTADLTAAAPARPAATAPPAAAGDNADASAEEGDDDAE
;
A
#
# COMPACT_ATOMS: atom_id res chain seq x y z
N MET A 1 11.84 -55.65 25.86
CA MET A 1 12.60 -56.00 24.64
C MET A 1 12.14 -55.03 23.56
N ARG A 2 12.69 -53.81 23.59
CA ARG A 2 13.82 -53.34 22.79
C ARG A 2 13.41 -53.06 21.32
N ASP A 3 13.44 -51.76 21.03
CA ASP A 3 13.99 -51.12 19.82
C ASP A 3 13.10 -50.81 18.59
N ARG A 4 12.99 -49.47 18.39
CA ARG A 4 13.17 -48.67 17.17
C ARG A 4 11.99 -48.52 16.21
N LEU A 5 11.37 -47.33 16.08
CA LEU A 5 11.84 -46.05 15.51
C LEU A 5 12.16 -46.09 14.00
N GLY A 6 11.40 -45.28 13.24
CA GLY A 6 11.70 -44.83 11.88
C GLY A 6 10.52 -45.09 10.92
N ALA A 7 9.95 -44.14 10.19
CA ALA A 7 10.24 -42.73 10.01
C ALA A 7 8.97 -42.01 9.51
N ILE A 8 8.76 -40.80 10.03
CA ILE A 8 7.72 -39.86 9.63
C ILE A 8 8.12 -39.29 8.26
N GLY A 9 7.49 -39.80 7.20
CA GLY A 9 7.56 -39.22 5.86
C GLY A 9 6.53 -38.10 5.71
N ARG A 10 6.98 -36.85 5.84
CA ARG A 10 6.20 -35.63 5.58
C ARG A 10 5.58 -35.68 4.18
N GLY A 11 4.27 -35.86 4.10
CA GLY A 11 3.48 -35.57 2.90
C GLY A 11 3.43 -34.07 2.67
N SER A 12 4.32 -33.56 1.81
CA SER A 12 4.23 -32.19 1.30
C SER A 12 3.16 -32.13 0.21
N LYS A 13 1.99 -31.59 0.56
CA LYS A 13 1.05 -31.02 -0.40
C LYS A 13 1.60 -29.68 -0.85
N SER A 14 1.91 -29.51 -2.13
CA SER A 14 1.75 -28.23 -2.85
C SER A 14 2.27 -28.34 -4.27
N GLY A 15 1.43 -27.99 -5.24
CA GLY A 15 1.84 -27.80 -6.63
C GLY A 15 0.98 -28.54 -7.66
N ALA A 16 -0.34 -28.53 -7.50
CA ALA A 16 -1.25 -28.70 -8.64
C ALA A 16 -1.09 -27.50 -9.58
N GLY A 17 0.00 -27.49 -10.34
CA GLY A 17 0.15 -26.64 -11.51
C GLY A 17 -0.72 -27.24 -12.59
N ALA A 18 -1.97 -26.80 -12.67
CA ALA A 18 -2.80 -27.02 -13.84
C ALA A 18 -2.00 -26.56 -15.06
N ARG A 19 -1.51 -27.52 -15.85
CA ARG A 19 -0.92 -27.25 -17.16
C ARG A 19 -2.06 -26.76 -18.06
N LEU A 20 -2.31 -25.45 -18.01
CA LEU A 20 -3.23 -24.77 -18.91
C LEU A 20 -2.64 -24.91 -20.33
N TRP A 21 -3.22 -25.87 -21.06
CA TRP A 21 -3.07 -26.15 -22.49
C TRP A 21 -1.68 -26.59 -23.01
N PRO A 22 -1.54 -27.82 -23.54
CA PRO A 22 -0.40 -28.15 -24.40
C PRO A 22 -0.46 -27.24 -25.64
N GLY A 23 0.65 -26.54 -25.92
CA GLY A 23 0.75 -25.65 -27.07
C GLY A 23 0.50 -24.16 -26.81
N ALA A 24 0.18 -23.72 -25.59
CA ALA A 24 0.04 -22.27 -25.29
C ALA A 24 1.33 -21.48 -25.61
N GLY A 25 2.50 -22.08 -25.38
CA GLY A 25 3.78 -21.50 -25.78
C GLY A 25 3.96 -21.39 -27.31
N ARG A 26 3.48 -22.39 -28.07
CA ARG A 26 3.52 -22.39 -29.54
C ARG A 26 2.53 -21.37 -30.12
N PHE A 27 1.36 -21.25 -29.51
CA PHE A 27 0.36 -20.23 -29.86
C PHE A 27 0.88 -18.83 -29.55
N LEU A 28 1.44 -18.57 -28.37
CA LEU A 28 2.00 -17.24 -28.03
C LEU A 28 3.21 -16.89 -28.90
N ALA A 29 4.07 -17.87 -29.23
CA ALA A 29 5.18 -17.67 -30.15
C ALA A 29 4.68 -17.37 -31.58
N TRP A 30 3.67 -18.10 -32.07
CA TRP A 30 3.03 -17.82 -33.36
C TRP A 30 2.32 -16.46 -33.36
N TRP A 31 1.57 -16.14 -32.32
CA TRP A 31 0.82 -14.89 -32.18
C TRP A 31 1.78 -13.71 -32.11
N GLY A 32 2.83 -13.81 -31.30
CA GLY A 32 3.89 -12.81 -31.24
C GLY A 32 4.61 -12.64 -32.58
N ARG A 33 4.88 -13.73 -33.32
CA ARG A 33 5.49 -13.67 -34.66
C ARG A 33 4.55 -13.05 -35.70
N SER A 34 3.25 -13.34 -35.61
CA SER A 34 2.22 -12.77 -36.48
C SER A 34 2.04 -11.28 -36.21
N LEU A 35 2.00 -10.87 -34.96
CA LEU A 35 1.92 -9.44 -34.58
C LEU A 35 3.18 -8.69 -34.98
N ALA A 36 4.36 -9.31 -34.84
CA ALA A 36 5.61 -8.75 -35.29
C ALA A 36 5.69 -8.60 -36.82
N SER A 37 4.95 -9.42 -37.59
CA SER A 37 4.88 -9.26 -39.04
C SER A 37 4.20 -7.96 -39.47
N TRP A 38 3.29 -7.43 -38.63
CA TRP A 38 2.60 -6.15 -38.84
C TRP A 38 3.40 -4.94 -38.32
N LEU A 39 4.47 -5.17 -37.56
CA LEU A 39 5.31 -4.09 -37.04
C LEU A 39 6.19 -3.49 -38.16
N PRO A 40 6.39 -2.16 -38.17
CA PRO A 40 7.36 -1.51 -39.05
C PRO A 40 8.76 -2.14 -38.94
N PRO A 41 9.55 -2.17 -40.03
CA PRO A 41 10.84 -2.85 -40.06
C PRO A 41 11.86 -2.26 -39.07
N THR A 42 11.69 -1.02 -38.63
CA THR A 42 12.50 -0.37 -37.60
C THR A 42 12.22 -0.93 -36.20
N LEU A 43 10.95 -1.10 -35.83
CA LEU A 43 10.54 -1.70 -34.56
C LEU A 43 10.88 -3.20 -34.49
N ARG A 44 10.71 -3.95 -35.60
CA ARG A 44 11.16 -5.35 -35.68
C ARG A 44 12.66 -5.51 -35.40
N ARG A 45 13.47 -4.62 -35.99
CA ARG A 45 14.92 -4.57 -35.77
C ARG A 45 15.28 -4.20 -34.33
N ALA A 46 14.57 -3.26 -33.72
CA ALA A 46 14.76 -2.86 -32.33
C ALA A 46 14.40 -3.99 -31.33
N LEU A 47 13.30 -4.70 -31.60
CA LEU A 47 12.81 -5.84 -30.80
C LEU A 47 13.61 -7.13 -31.06
N GLY A 48 14.59 -7.12 -31.97
CA GLY A 48 15.43 -8.27 -32.27
C GLY A 48 14.71 -9.42 -32.99
N VAL A 49 13.49 -9.19 -33.47
CA VAL A 49 12.73 -10.17 -34.25
C VAL A 49 13.31 -10.21 -35.66
N GLY A 50 13.80 -11.38 -36.08
CA GLY A 50 14.36 -11.56 -37.43
C GLY A 50 15.77 -10.97 -37.60
N ARG A 51 16.60 -10.90 -36.55
CA ARG A 51 18.02 -10.48 -36.68
C ARG A 51 18.83 -11.32 -37.68
N GLY A 52 18.37 -12.55 -37.90
CA GLY A 52 19.03 -13.53 -38.74
C GLY A 52 20.04 -14.36 -37.94
N ARG A 53 20.80 -15.17 -38.65
CA ARG A 53 21.85 -16.04 -38.12
C ARG A 53 23.07 -15.95 -39.03
N LEU A 54 24.26 -16.03 -38.44
CA LEU A 54 25.50 -16.07 -39.18
C LEU A 54 25.78 -17.52 -39.55
N MET A 55 25.85 -17.81 -40.84
CA MET A 55 26.14 -19.11 -41.42
C MET A 55 27.62 -19.17 -41.79
N LEU A 56 28.27 -20.21 -41.32
CA LEU A 56 29.64 -20.56 -41.60
C LEU A 56 29.59 -21.81 -42.48
N LEU A 57 30.14 -21.72 -43.69
CA LEU A 57 30.33 -22.86 -44.57
C LEU A 57 31.83 -23.08 -44.72
N ALA A 58 32.31 -24.26 -44.35
CA ALA A 58 33.71 -24.61 -44.54
C ALA A 58 33.96 -25.04 -46.00
N ASP A 59 34.98 -24.44 -46.61
CA ASP A 59 35.43 -24.70 -47.97
C ASP A 59 36.95 -24.85 -47.96
N GLY A 60 37.41 -26.07 -47.67
CA GLY A 60 38.84 -26.36 -47.48
C GLY A 60 39.41 -25.60 -46.29
N ASP A 61 40.36 -24.70 -46.57
CA ASP A 61 41.05 -23.85 -45.58
C ASP A 61 40.40 -22.46 -45.43
N GLU A 62 39.30 -22.20 -46.15
CA GLU A 62 38.52 -20.97 -46.03
C GLU A 62 37.16 -21.26 -45.37
N VAL A 63 36.66 -20.26 -44.65
CA VAL A 63 35.30 -20.23 -44.10
C VAL A 63 34.53 -19.13 -44.81
N LEU A 64 33.47 -19.51 -45.51
CA LEU A 64 32.52 -18.58 -46.11
C LEU A 64 31.52 -18.11 -45.03
N LEU A 65 31.48 -16.81 -44.81
CA LEU A 65 30.52 -16.16 -43.93
C LEU A 65 29.34 -15.68 -44.74
N SER A 66 28.15 -16.13 -44.36
CA SER A 66 26.90 -15.69 -44.95
C SER A 66 25.91 -15.29 -43.87
N ARG A 67 25.13 -14.23 -44.10
CA ARG A 67 24.02 -13.86 -43.22
C ARG A 67 22.73 -14.46 -43.77
N HIS A 68 22.08 -15.29 -42.97
CA HIS A 68 20.75 -15.80 -43.27
C HIS A 68 19.70 -14.99 -42.50
N GLN A 69 18.82 -14.31 -43.22
CA GLN A 69 17.70 -13.56 -42.65
C GLN A 69 16.42 -13.88 -43.42
N ASP A 70 15.38 -14.25 -42.69
CA ASP A 70 14.10 -14.71 -43.23
C ASP A 70 14.32 -15.90 -44.18
N ASP A 71 14.28 -15.69 -45.50
CA ASP A 71 14.50 -16.71 -46.53
C ASP A 71 15.62 -16.33 -47.53
N ALA A 72 16.44 -15.35 -47.14
CA ALA A 72 17.54 -14.85 -47.96
C ALA A 72 18.89 -15.15 -47.31
N MET A 73 19.80 -15.72 -48.09
CA MET A 73 21.21 -15.87 -47.73
C MET A 73 22.03 -14.81 -48.45
N ARG A 74 22.75 -13.98 -47.69
CA ARG A 74 23.63 -12.94 -48.23
C ARG A 74 25.09 -13.27 -47.89
N PRO A 75 25.97 -13.48 -48.87
CA PRO A 75 27.39 -13.67 -48.61
C PRO A 75 27.99 -12.39 -48.03
N LEU A 76 28.74 -12.51 -46.94
CA LEU A 76 29.46 -11.41 -46.29
C LEU A 76 30.93 -11.38 -46.72
N GLY A 77 31.54 -12.55 -46.89
CA GLY A 77 32.95 -12.67 -47.29
C GLY A 77 33.53 -14.05 -46.99
N ARG A 78 34.80 -14.23 -47.34
CA ARG A 78 35.58 -15.41 -46.99
C ARG A 78 36.67 -15.00 -46.02
N ILE A 79 36.94 -15.85 -45.04
CA ILE A 79 38.07 -15.69 -44.13
C ILE A 79 38.90 -16.97 -44.15
N PRO A 80 40.22 -16.88 -43.96
CA PRO A 80 41.01 -18.07 -43.66
C PRO A 80 40.49 -18.70 -42.37
N ALA A 81 40.45 -20.03 -42.32
CA ALA A 81 40.10 -20.76 -41.11
C ALA A 81 41.04 -20.31 -39.98
N PRO A 82 40.51 -19.78 -38.86
CA PRO A 82 41.37 -19.40 -37.77
C PRO A 82 42.04 -20.66 -37.25
N ALA A 83 43.37 -20.70 -37.32
CA ALA A 83 44.17 -21.80 -36.82
C ALA A 83 43.66 -22.16 -35.41
N ALA A 84 43.46 -23.46 -35.16
CA ALA A 84 43.24 -23.92 -33.80
C ALA A 84 44.42 -23.38 -32.99
N ALA A 85 44.13 -22.58 -31.95
CA ALA A 85 45.19 -22.07 -31.09
C ALA A 85 45.98 -23.28 -30.60
N ASP A 86 47.26 -23.37 -30.96
CA ASP A 86 48.14 -24.38 -30.41
C ASP A 86 48.10 -24.25 -28.88
N ASP A 87 47.64 -25.31 -28.22
CA ASP A 87 47.47 -25.42 -26.77
C ASP A 87 48.82 -25.39 -26.01
N ASP A 88 49.92 -24.98 -26.64
CA ASP A 88 51.29 -25.18 -26.16
C ASP A 88 51.97 -23.90 -25.63
N ILE A 89 51.19 -22.86 -25.34
CA ILE A 89 51.70 -21.73 -24.54
C ILE A 89 50.83 -21.60 -23.29
N GLY A 90 51.37 -22.10 -22.18
CA GLY A 90 50.70 -22.10 -20.88
C GLY A 90 50.23 -20.70 -20.48
N PHE A 91 48.92 -20.51 -20.39
CA PHE A 91 48.31 -19.31 -19.83
C PHE A 91 47.21 -19.69 -18.83
N GLY A 92 47.25 -19.05 -17.66
CA GLY A 92 46.43 -19.36 -16.49
C GLY A 92 44.92 -19.20 -16.68
N PRO A 93 44.12 -19.63 -15.69
CA PRO A 93 42.67 -19.67 -15.77
C PRO A 93 42.12 -18.24 -15.76
N GLY A 94 41.71 -17.70 -16.93
CA GLY A 94 41.02 -16.42 -16.97
C GLY A 94 41.00 -15.65 -18.29
N GLN A 95 41.83 -15.98 -19.28
CA GLN A 95 41.72 -15.34 -20.60
C GLN A 95 40.70 -16.07 -21.46
N THR A 96 39.50 -15.51 -21.50
CA THR A 96 38.45 -15.83 -22.47
C THR A 96 39.09 -15.75 -23.85
N SER A 97 39.15 -16.86 -24.58
CA SER A 97 39.59 -16.91 -25.97
C SER A 97 38.99 -15.74 -26.72
N ALA A 98 39.82 -14.78 -27.13
CA ALA A 98 39.38 -13.60 -27.84
C ALA A 98 38.57 -14.07 -29.04
N ASP A 99 37.35 -13.55 -29.19
CA ASP A 99 36.47 -13.92 -30.30
C ASP A 99 37.22 -13.70 -31.62
N PRO A 100 37.54 -14.76 -32.40
CA PRO A 100 38.35 -14.63 -33.62
C PRO A 100 37.65 -13.78 -34.68
N LEU A 101 36.32 -13.58 -34.58
CA LEU A 101 35.55 -12.70 -35.47
C LEU A 101 35.30 -11.30 -34.90
N GLY A 102 35.67 -11.04 -33.65
CA GLY A 102 35.33 -9.81 -32.93
C GLY A 102 35.91 -8.55 -33.57
N GLY A 103 37.07 -8.66 -34.24
CA GLY A 103 37.69 -7.55 -34.98
C GLY A 103 37.22 -7.40 -36.43
N LEU A 104 36.60 -8.44 -37.02
CA LEU A 104 36.22 -8.48 -38.43
C LEU A 104 34.73 -8.17 -38.63
N LEU A 105 33.90 -8.42 -37.63
CA LEU A 105 32.46 -8.21 -37.69
C LEU A 105 32.07 -6.93 -36.96
N THR A 106 31.09 -6.20 -37.51
CA THR A 106 30.43 -5.14 -36.73
C THR A 106 29.78 -5.74 -35.47
N PRO A 107 29.66 -5.00 -34.36
CA PRO A 107 29.09 -5.50 -33.11
C PRO A 107 27.73 -6.20 -33.29
N ARG A 108 26.90 -5.68 -34.19
CA ARG A 108 25.58 -6.25 -34.51
C ARG A 108 25.64 -7.61 -35.22
N LEU A 109 26.68 -7.86 -36.01
CA LEU A 109 26.91 -9.15 -36.69
C LEU A 109 27.58 -10.15 -35.74
N ALA A 110 28.46 -9.68 -34.85
CA ALA A 110 29.11 -10.51 -33.84
C ALA A 110 28.11 -11.08 -32.81
N GLU A 111 27.05 -10.32 -32.49
CA GLU A 111 25.94 -10.75 -31.63
C GLU A 111 24.99 -11.78 -32.26
N LEU A 112 25.13 -12.12 -33.54
CA LEU A 112 24.27 -13.11 -34.19
C LEU A 112 24.67 -14.54 -33.81
N PRO A 113 23.69 -15.46 -33.69
CA PRO A 113 23.97 -16.86 -33.46
C PRO A 113 24.77 -17.43 -34.64
N ARG A 114 25.91 -18.06 -34.34
CA ARG A 114 26.80 -18.69 -35.31
C ARG A 114 26.35 -20.12 -35.58
N TRP A 115 26.22 -20.47 -36.84
CA TRP A 115 25.74 -21.77 -37.27
C TRP A 115 26.68 -22.31 -38.33
N LEU A 116 27.05 -23.59 -38.22
CA LEU A 116 27.70 -24.31 -39.30
C LEU A 116 26.63 -24.80 -40.28
N LEU A 117 26.80 -24.49 -41.56
CA LEU A 117 25.96 -25.01 -42.63
C LEU A 117 26.69 -26.14 -43.34
N LEU A 118 26.11 -27.34 -43.29
CA LEU A 118 26.65 -28.49 -43.98
C LEU A 118 26.12 -28.58 -45.42
N PRO A 119 26.92 -29.05 -46.39
CA PRO A 119 26.43 -29.36 -47.73
C PRO A 119 25.33 -30.43 -47.69
N ALA A 120 24.35 -30.34 -48.61
CA ALA A 120 23.24 -31.29 -48.69
C ALA A 120 23.70 -32.77 -48.83
N SER A 121 24.86 -32.99 -49.46
CA SER A 121 25.46 -34.31 -49.68
C SER A 121 25.95 -35.01 -48.41
N THR A 122 26.11 -34.28 -47.30
CA THR A 122 26.61 -34.83 -46.03
C THR A 122 25.51 -35.43 -45.15
N CYS A 123 24.23 -35.26 -45.54
CA CYS A 123 23.10 -35.71 -44.75
C CYS A 123 22.25 -36.76 -45.49
N LEU A 124 21.62 -37.63 -44.70
CA LEU A 124 20.51 -38.47 -45.13
C LEU A 124 19.19 -37.84 -44.64
N ARG A 125 18.26 -37.66 -45.57
CA ARG A 125 16.92 -37.10 -45.30
C ARG A 125 15.87 -38.16 -45.53
N ARG A 126 15.00 -38.37 -44.56
CA ARG A 126 13.92 -39.36 -44.66
C ARG A 126 12.61 -38.80 -44.12
N ARG A 127 11.53 -39.00 -44.88
CA ARG A 127 10.19 -38.62 -44.45
C ARG A 127 9.56 -39.75 -43.64
N LEU A 128 8.98 -39.41 -42.50
CA LEU A 128 8.37 -40.32 -41.54
C LEU A 128 7.00 -39.76 -41.12
N ARG A 129 6.08 -40.66 -40.78
CA ARG A 129 4.79 -40.29 -40.18
C ARG A 129 4.83 -40.59 -38.69
N LEU A 130 4.54 -39.58 -37.88
CA LEU A 130 4.53 -39.71 -36.42
C LEU A 130 3.19 -39.21 -35.85
N PRO A 131 2.70 -39.77 -34.73
CA PRO A 131 1.48 -39.28 -34.09
C PRO A 131 1.60 -37.80 -33.71
N ALA A 132 0.50 -37.04 -33.78
CA ALA A 132 0.47 -35.62 -33.44
C ALA A 132 0.98 -35.31 -32.02
N ALA A 133 0.78 -36.24 -31.08
CA ALA A 133 1.28 -36.14 -29.71
C ALA A 133 2.82 -36.08 -29.61
N ALA A 134 3.54 -36.56 -30.63
CA ALA A 134 5.01 -36.53 -30.66
C ALA A 134 5.58 -35.14 -30.98
N ALA A 135 4.77 -34.16 -31.41
CA ALA A 135 5.25 -32.83 -31.80
C ALA A 135 6.12 -32.16 -30.73
N ASP A 136 5.71 -32.25 -29.46
CA ASP A 136 6.39 -31.57 -28.34
C ASP A 136 7.74 -32.22 -27.96
N ARG A 137 7.93 -33.50 -28.32
CA ARG A 137 9.16 -34.27 -28.05
C ARG A 137 9.70 -34.94 -29.31
N LEU A 138 9.65 -34.20 -30.42
CA LEU A 138 9.94 -34.75 -31.74
C LEU A 138 11.35 -35.35 -31.82
N ARG A 139 12.35 -34.65 -31.26
CA ARG A 139 13.73 -35.11 -31.25
C ARG A 139 13.89 -36.43 -30.50
N ASP A 140 13.26 -36.57 -29.34
CA ASP A 140 13.35 -37.78 -28.52
C ASP A 140 12.71 -38.97 -29.25
N VAL A 141 11.53 -38.77 -29.83
CA VAL A 141 10.79 -39.81 -30.56
C VAL A 141 11.56 -40.27 -31.80
N VAL A 142 12.07 -39.31 -32.58
CA VAL A 142 12.84 -39.62 -33.79
C VAL A 142 14.16 -40.30 -33.46
N GLY A 143 14.75 -40.06 -32.28
CA GLY A 143 15.93 -40.77 -31.80
C GLY A 143 15.77 -42.28 -31.75
N PHE A 144 14.58 -42.79 -31.37
CA PHE A 144 14.28 -44.22 -31.39
C PHE A 144 14.03 -44.77 -32.80
N GLU A 145 13.72 -43.90 -33.76
CA GLU A 145 13.47 -44.27 -35.16
C GLU A 145 14.76 -44.26 -36.00
N VAL A 146 15.87 -43.69 -35.52
CA VAL A 146 17.13 -43.59 -36.28
C VAL A 146 17.61 -44.97 -36.74
N ASP A 147 17.77 -45.92 -35.82
CA ASP A 147 18.29 -47.26 -36.12
C ASP A 147 17.35 -48.10 -37.00
N ARG A 148 16.04 -47.79 -36.96
CA ARG A 148 15.00 -48.52 -37.72
C ARG A 148 14.83 -47.97 -39.13
N GLN A 149 15.02 -46.67 -39.29
CA GLN A 149 14.72 -45.95 -40.53
C GLN A 149 15.99 -45.60 -41.33
N THR A 150 17.17 -45.73 -40.72
CA THR A 150 18.44 -45.41 -41.36
C THR A 150 19.45 -46.55 -41.18
N PRO A 151 20.43 -46.69 -42.08
CA PRO A 151 21.47 -47.70 -41.95
C PRO A 151 22.54 -47.36 -40.90
N PHE A 152 22.28 -46.37 -40.04
CA PHE A 152 23.24 -45.87 -39.06
C PHE A 152 22.74 -46.13 -37.64
N ALA A 153 23.68 -46.40 -36.73
CA ALA A 153 23.39 -46.45 -35.30
C ALA A 153 23.26 -45.04 -34.71
N ALA A 154 22.34 -44.85 -33.77
CA ALA A 154 21.98 -43.58 -33.18
C ALA A 154 23.14 -42.89 -32.44
N ASP A 155 24.12 -43.66 -31.95
CA ASP A 155 25.32 -43.16 -31.27
C ASP A 155 26.39 -42.63 -32.26
N ALA A 156 26.46 -43.21 -33.46
CA ALA A 156 27.40 -42.84 -34.51
C ALA A 156 26.97 -41.62 -35.34
N VAL A 157 25.76 -41.09 -35.10
CA VAL A 157 25.20 -39.98 -35.87
C VAL A 157 24.80 -38.81 -34.99
N VAL A 158 24.60 -37.66 -35.64
CA VAL A 158 23.80 -36.56 -35.11
C VAL A 158 22.51 -36.49 -35.91
N TYR A 159 21.42 -36.19 -35.23
CA TYR A 159 20.11 -36.16 -35.86
C TYR A 159 19.26 -35.04 -35.26
N ASP A 160 18.34 -34.58 -36.08
CA ASP A 160 17.24 -33.72 -35.70
C ASP A 160 16.09 -33.89 -36.70
N ALA A 161 14.92 -33.35 -36.38
CA ALA A 161 13.74 -33.51 -37.21
C ALA A 161 12.92 -32.22 -37.29
N ARG A 162 12.27 -32.02 -38.45
CA ARG A 162 11.34 -30.90 -38.67
C ARG A 162 9.98 -31.39 -39.13
N VAL A 163 8.93 -30.68 -38.75
CA VAL A 163 7.57 -30.95 -39.19
C VAL A 163 7.36 -30.31 -40.57
N LEU A 164 6.94 -31.12 -41.55
CA LEU A 164 6.58 -30.66 -42.89
C LEU A 164 5.10 -30.28 -42.98
N GLY A 165 4.24 -31.00 -42.25
CA GLY A 165 2.80 -30.80 -42.31
C GLY A 165 2.06 -31.55 -41.20
N HIS A 166 0.82 -31.12 -40.93
CA HIS A 166 -0.11 -31.83 -40.05
C HIS A 166 -1.16 -32.51 -40.93
N HIS A 167 -1.47 -33.76 -40.63
CA HIS A 167 -2.53 -34.51 -41.28
C HIS A 167 -3.73 -34.58 -40.32
N ASP A 168 -4.61 -33.59 -40.42
CA ASP A 168 -5.73 -33.38 -39.48
C ASP A 168 -6.77 -34.51 -39.52
N GLY A 169 -6.84 -35.27 -40.62
CA GLY A 169 -7.76 -36.41 -40.77
C GLY A 169 -7.42 -37.64 -39.91
N ASP A 170 -6.13 -37.94 -39.74
CA ASP A 170 -5.64 -39.17 -39.09
C ASP A 170 -4.86 -38.90 -37.79
N GLY A 171 -4.74 -37.64 -37.37
CA GLY A 171 -3.97 -37.24 -36.19
C GLY A 171 -2.47 -37.55 -36.31
N GLN A 172 -1.93 -37.52 -37.54
CA GLN A 172 -0.52 -37.80 -37.84
C GLN A 172 0.20 -36.51 -38.27
N LEU A 173 1.53 -36.54 -38.16
CA LEU A 173 2.44 -35.49 -38.61
C LEU A 173 3.35 -36.06 -39.68
N ASP A 174 3.50 -35.31 -40.77
CA ASP A 174 4.56 -35.56 -41.73
C ASP A 174 5.83 -34.87 -41.22
N VAL A 175 6.86 -35.67 -40.96
CA VAL A 175 8.12 -35.25 -40.36
C VAL A 175 9.26 -35.61 -41.30
N GLU A 176 10.25 -34.74 -41.39
CA GLU A 176 11.52 -35.04 -42.07
C GLU A 176 12.62 -35.23 -41.02
N LEU A 177 13.10 -36.46 -40.93
CA LEU A 177 14.29 -36.83 -40.18
C LEU A 177 15.54 -36.51 -41.00
N VAL A 178 16.48 -35.78 -40.37
CA VAL A 178 17.78 -35.43 -40.94
C VAL A 178 18.86 -36.08 -40.09
N VAL A 179 19.69 -36.91 -40.72
CA VAL A 179 20.77 -37.65 -40.05
C VAL A 179 22.09 -37.31 -40.73
N VAL A 180 23.11 -37.00 -39.93
CA VAL A 180 24.48 -36.77 -40.39
C VAL A 180 25.43 -37.67 -39.60
N PRO A 181 26.25 -38.50 -40.25
CA PRO A 181 27.28 -39.29 -39.57
C PRO A 181 28.27 -38.39 -38.83
N ARG A 182 28.61 -38.72 -37.58
CA ARG A 182 29.61 -37.96 -36.80
C ARG A 182 30.96 -37.88 -37.50
N ALA A 183 31.34 -38.94 -38.21
CA ALA A 183 32.55 -39.00 -39.03
C ALA A 183 32.55 -37.97 -40.18
N ALA A 184 31.39 -37.62 -40.74
CA ALA A 184 31.26 -36.59 -41.77
C ALA A 184 31.20 -35.17 -41.17
N LEU A 185 30.67 -35.03 -39.95
CA LEU A 185 30.61 -33.76 -39.23
C LEU A 185 31.97 -33.34 -38.64
N ALA A 186 32.76 -34.29 -38.13
CA ALA A 186 34.04 -34.03 -37.49
C ALA A 186 35.01 -33.17 -38.34
N PRO A 187 35.29 -33.49 -39.63
CA PRO A 187 36.19 -32.66 -40.44
C PRO A 187 35.63 -31.26 -40.70
N GLN A 188 34.32 -31.12 -40.89
CA GLN A 188 33.64 -29.83 -41.09
C GLN A 188 33.66 -28.95 -39.83
N ARG A 189 33.68 -29.57 -38.65
CA ARG A 189 33.89 -28.84 -37.38
C ARG A 189 35.36 -28.50 -37.19
N ALA A 190 36.28 -29.40 -37.55
CA ALA A 190 37.71 -29.18 -37.40
C ALA A 190 38.21 -28.03 -38.30
N SER A 191 37.71 -27.92 -39.53
CA SER A 191 38.03 -26.83 -40.46
C SER A 191 37.57 -25.44 -39.98
N LEU A 192 36.66 -25.36 -39.00
CA LEU A 192 36.29 -24.10 -38.36
C LEU A 192 37.30 -23.65 -37.28
N GLY A 193 38.19 -24.55 -36.84
CA GLY A 193 39.18 -24.27 -35.79
C GLY A 193 38.54 -23.69 -34.53
N ALA A 194 39.06 -22.56 -34.06
CA ALA A 194 38.57 -21.87 -32.87
C ALA A 194 37.08 -21.46 -32.94
N LEU A 195 36.50 -21.32 -34.14
CA LEU A 195 35.08 -20.95 -34.31
C LEU A 195 34.12 -22.06 -33.90
N ALA A 196 34.57 -23.32 -33.92
CA ALA A 196 33.73 -24.47 -33.62
C ALA A 196 33.20 -24.46 -32.17
N ALA A 197 33.93 -23.82 -31.24
CA ALA A 197 33.56 -23.72 -29.83
C ALA A 197 32.38 -22.77 -29.56
N ASP A 198 32.14 -21.80 -30.46
CA ASP A 198 31.12 -20.75 -30.31
C ASP A 198 29.85 -21.01 -31.14
N LEU A 199 29.69 -22.21 -31.70
CA LEU A 199 28.53 -22.57 -32.50
C LEU A 199 27.25 -22.65 -31.64
N ALA A 200 26.22 -21.93 -32.08
CA ALA A 200 24.86 -22.03 -31.55
C ALA A 200 24.08 -23.20 -32.18
N GLY A 201 24.50 -23.70 -33.34
CA GLY A 201 23.87 -24.83 -34.01
C GLY A 201 24.59 -25.29 -35.28
N VAL A 202 24.11 -26.42 -35.81
CA VAL A 202 24.54 -27.00 -37.09
C VAL A 202 23.29 -27.30 -37.91
N ASP A 203 23.19 -26.73 -39.11
CA ASP A 203 22.08 -26.93 -40.04
C ASP A 203 22.61 -27.55 -41.34
N VAL A 204 21.72 -27.99 -42.22
CA VAL A 204 22.08 -28.54 -43.52
C VAL A 204 21.47 -27.70 -44.65
N ALA A 205 22.21 -27.53 -45.72
CA ALA A 205 21.72 -26.88 -46.93
C ALA A 205 20.66 -27.76 -47.63
N GLY A 206 19.57 -27.15 -48.03
CA GLY A 206 18.59 -27.72 -48.94
C GLY A 206 19.06 -27.70 -50.39
N PRO A 207 18.22 -28.15 -51.33
CA PRO A 207 18.52 -28.09 -52.77
C PRO A 207 18.84 -26.67 -53.25
N ASP A 208 18.22 -25.68 -52.62
CA ASP A 208 18.33 -24.26 -52.98
C ASP A 208 19.53 -23.56 -52.30
N GLY A 209 20.38 -24.32 -51.59
CA GLY A 209 21.50 -23.78 -50.81
C GLY A 209 21.09 -23.11 -49.49
N LEU A 210 19.79 -22.97 -49.24
CA LEU A 210 19.25 -22.40 -48.01
C LEU A 210 19.20 -23.42 -46.86
N PRO A 211 19.39 -23.00 -45.61
CA PRO A 211 19.32 -23.89 -44.45
C PRO A 211 17.90 -24.43 -44.26
N ILE A 212 17.78 -25.75 -44.05
CA ILE A 212 16.48 -26.42 -43.90
C ILE A 212 15.80 -26.15 -42.54
N GLY A 213 16.51 -25.57 -41.57
CA GLY A 213 15.95 -25.15 -40.30
C GLY A 213 15.96 -26.24 -39.23
N VAL A 214 16.91 -27.18 -39.31
CA VAL A 214 17.15 -28.18 -38.26
C VAL A 214 18.40 -27.78 -37.45
N ASN A 215 18.51 -28.23 -36.20
CA ASN A 215 19.68 -28.03 -35.38
C ASN A 215 20.23 -29.37 -34.87
N LEU A 216 21.15 -29.92 -35.66
CA LEU A 216 21.82 -31.20 -35.41
C LEU A 216 22.68 -31.18 -34.14
N LEU A 217 23.05 -30.00 -33.62
CA LEU A 217 23.85 -29.89 -32.40
C LEU A 217 23.01 -30.31 -31.18
N PRO A 218 23.52 -31.19 -30.29
CA PRO A 218 22.84 -31.56 -29.04
C PRO A 218 22.58 -30.33 -28.16
N PRO A 219 21.47 -30.28 -27.40
CA PRO A 219 21.10 -29.08 -26.62
C PRO A 219 22.17 -28.68 -25.59
N GLY A 220 22.96 -29.64 -25.08
CA GLY A 220 24.05 -29.38 -24.14
C GLY A 220 25.32 -28.79 -24.76
N GLU A 221 25.54 -28.95 -26.07
CA GLU A 221 26.71 -28.41 -26.79
C GLU A 221 26.44 -27.02 -27.39
N ARG A 222 25.19 -26.56 -27.37
CA ARG A 222 24.80 -25.28 -27.96
C ARG A 222 25.30 -24.13 -27.11
N ARG A 223 26.16 -23.27 -27.67
CA ARG A 223 26.52 -22.02 -27.02
C ARG A 223 25.28 -21.14 -26.93
N GLN A 224 24.83 -20.87 -25.70
CA GLN A 224 23.72 -19.95 -25.45
C GLN A 224 24.23 -18.52 -25.62
N GLN A 225 23.95 -17.92 -26.76
CA GLN A 225 24.13 -16.48 -26.91
C GLN A 225 23.10 -15.75 -26.06
N ARG A 226 23.50 -14.56 -25.57
CA ARG A 226 22.73 -13.73 -24.66
C ARG A 226 21.39 -13.39 -25.30
N ASP A 227 20.31 -13.93 -24.74
CA ASP A 227 18.96 -13.66 -25.24
C ASP A 227 18.67 -12.15 -25.15
N PRO A 228 18.55 -11.44 -26.28
CA PRO A 228 18.33 -10.00 -26.27
C PRO A 228 16.97 -9.62 -25.68
N TRP A 229 16.01 -10.55 -25.63
CA TRP A 229 14.74 -10.33 -24.94
C TRP A 229 14.91 -10.15 -23.44
N ARG A 230 16.00 -10.65 -22.83
CA ARG A 230 16.25 -10.42 -21.40
C ARG A 230 16.34 -8.94 -21.07
N VAL A 231 17.02 -8.13 -21.89
CA VAL A 231 17.17 -6.68 -21.62
C VAL A 231 15.83 -5.98 -21.74
N TRP A 232 15.03 -6.32 -22.76
CA TRP A 232 13.67 -5.81 -22.91
C TRP A 232 12.76 -6.25 -21.77
N ASN A 233 12.84 -7.52 -21.35
CA ASN A 233 12.08 -8.04 -20.22
C ASN A 233 12.45 -7.32 -18.91
N TRP A 234 13.74 -7.02 -18.69
CA TRP A 234 14.17 -6.21 -17.55
C TRP A 234 13.66 -4.76 -17.66
N GLY A 235 13.68 -4.16 -18.84
CA GLY A 235 13.11 -2.83 -19.07
C GLY A 235 11.60 -2.78 -18.81
N LEU A 236 10.86 -3.79 -19.29
CA LEU A 236 9.42 -3.94 -19.04
C LEU A 236 9.13 -4.23 -17.57
N ALA A 237 9.95 -5.04 -16.91
CA ALA A 237 9.83 -5.32 -15.48
C ALA A 237 10.08 -4.05 -14.64
N ALA A 238 11.09 -3.27 -14.99
CA ALA A 238 11.36 -1.98 -14.36
C ALA A 238 10.17 -1.03 -14.56
N LEU A 239 9.67 -0.90 -15.80
CA LEU A 239 8.49 -0.07 -16.09
C LEU A 239 7.26 -0.51 -15.29
N ALA A 240 6.99 -1.81 -15.23
CA ALA A 240 5.89 -2.37 -14.44
C ALA A 240 6.05 -2.06 -12.95
N LEU A 241 7.27 -2.18 -12.41
CA LEU A 241 7.58 -1.86 -11.03
C LEU A 241 7.40 -0.36 -10.74
N THR A 242 7.83 0.51 -11.64
CA THR A 242 7.61 1.96 -11.54
C THR A 242 6.12 2.30 -11.59
N ALA A 243 5.35 1.67 -12.49
CA ALA A 243 3.91 1.85 -12.57
C ALA A 243 3.20 1.40 -11.28
N CYS A 244 3.57 0.24 -10.74
CA CYS A 244 3.08 -0.22 -9.44
C CYS A 244 3.43 0.78 -8.32
N ALA A 245 4.66 1.27 -8.26
CA ALA A 245 5.08 2.26 -7.26
C ALA A 245 4.26 3.56 -7.36
N LEU A 246 4.03 4.07 -8.58
CA LEU A 246 3.17 5.24 -8.81
C LEU A 246 1.72 4.98 -8.40
N MET A 247 1.20 3.79 -8.66
CA MET A 247 -0.16 3.41 -8.24
C MET A 247 -0.28 3.34 -6.72
N LEU A 248 0.69 2.73 -6.03
CA LEU A 248 0.73 2.72 -4.57
C LEU A 248 0.88 4.14 -3.99
N TRP A 249 1.70 4.98 -4.63
CA TRP A 249 1.86 6.38 -4.24
C TRP A 249 0.53 7.14 -4.34
N GLN A 250 -0.20 6.96 -5.46
CA GLN A 250 -1.51 7.58 -5.65
C GLN A 250 -2.53 7.12 -4.59
N VAL A 251 -2.52 5.83 -4.24
CA VAL A 251 -3.40 5.29 -3.19
C VAL A 251 -3.08 5.89 -1.82
N LEU A 252 -1.79 6.04 -1.50
CA LEU A 252 -1.35 6.65 -0.23
C LEU A 252 -1.75 8.11 -0.15
N GLU A 253 -1.57 8.86 -1.23
CA GLU A 253 -1.95 10.28 -1.27
C GLU A 253 -3.46 10.47 -1.17
N ASN A 254 -4.24 9.61 -1.84
CA ASN A 254 -5.70 9.61 -1.70
C ASN A 254 -6.15 9.29 -0.26
N ARG A 255 -5.46 8.35 0.41
CA ARG A 255 -5.70 8.02 1.82
C ARG A 255 -5.35 9.17 2.76
N ARG A 256 -4.25 9.88 2.52
CA ARG A 256 -3.87 11.08 3.28
C ARG A 256 -4.87 12.21 3.09
N ALA A 257 -5.22 12.53 1.84
CA ALA A 257 -6.22 13.54 1.52
C ALA A 257 -7.59 13.24 2.16
N ALA A 258 -8.00 11.98 2.18
CA ALA A 258 -9.23 11.55 2.86
C ALA A 258 -9.15 11.71 4.40
N ALA A 259 -7.99 11.42 5.01
CA ALA A 259 -7.78 11.61 6.43
C ALA A 259 -7.78 13.11 6.81
N ASP A 260 -7.10 13.95 6.03
CA ASP A 260 -7.07 15.40 6.23
C ASP A 260 -8.47 16.00 6.10
N ALA A 261 -9.26 15.55 5.12
CA ALA A 261 -10.65 15.98 4.96
C ALA A 261 -11.51 15.57 6.17
N PHE A 262 -11.30 14.38 6.73
CA PHE A 262 -12.02 13.92 7.92
C PHE A 262 -11.63 14.70 9.17
N GLU A 263 -10.34 15.00 9.34
CA GLU A 263 -9.85 15.82 10.46
C GLU A 263 -10.40 17.25 10.40
N GLN A 264 -10.49 17.84 9.20
CA GLN A 264 -11.14 19.14 9.01
C GLN A 264 -12.63 19.12 9.38
N GLN A 265 -13.36 18.06 9.04
CA GLN A 265 -14.76 17.91 9.45
C GLN A 265 -14.92 17.80 10.96
N ILE A 266 -14.08 17.00 11.63
CA ILE A 266 -14.06 16.89 13.09
C ILE A 266 -13.75 18.24 13.72
N ALA A 267 -12.73 18.95 13.24
CA ALA A 267 -12.34 20.25 13.76
C ALA A 267 -13.48 21.29 13.67
N ALA A 268 -14.21 21.29 12.55
CA ALA A 268 -15.37 22.15 12.35
C ALA A 268 -16.51 21.84 13.34
N GLN A 269 -16.85 20.57 13.53
CA GLN A 269 -17.88 20.15 14.49
C GLN A 269 -17.47 20.40 15.95
N ALA A 270 -16.20 20.15 16.29
CA ALA A 270 -15.65 20.42 17.61
C ALA A 270 -15.61 21.93 17.92
N ALA A 271 -15.43 22.80 16.92
CA ALA A 271 -15.53 24.25 17.11
C ALA A 271 -16.96 24.68 17.48
N ALA A 272 -17.98 24.15 16.80
CA ALA A 272 -19.38 24.39 17.14
C ALA A 272 -19.72 23.88 18.56
N GLY A 273 -19.24 22.68 18.91
CA GLY A 273 -19.40 22.12 20.26
C GLY A 273 -18.75 22.97 21.36
N ARG A 274 -17.54 23.49 21.11
CA ARG A 274 -16.85 24.42 22.03
C ARG A 274 -17.62 25.73 22.22
N GLN A 275 -18.21 26.28 21.15
CA GLN A 275 -19.06 27.48 21.25
C GLN A 275 -20.31 27.22 22.09
N ALA A 276 -20.99 26.09 21.87
CA ALA A 276 -22.17 25.70 22.65
C ALA A 276 -21.82 25.48 24.14
N ALA A 277 -20.68 24.84 24.43
CA ALA A 277 -20.20 24.67 25.80
C ALA A 277 -19.88 26.02 26.48
N ALA A 278 -19.24 26.95 25.77
CA ALA A 278 -18.95 28.29 26.27
C ALA A 278 -20.22 29.10 26.54
N GLN A 279 -21.23 29.01 25.68
CA GLN A 279 -22.53 29.65 25.89
C GLN A 279 -23.24 29.07 27.13
N ARG A 280 -23.27 27.74 27.31
CA ARG A 280 -23.81 27.11 28.52
C ARG A 280 -23.09 27.58 29.78
N GLN A 281 -21.77 27.67 29.77
CA GLN A 281 -20.99 28.19 30.90
C GLN A 281 -21.37 29.64 31.24
N ARG A 282 -21.57 30.50 30.24
CA ARG A 282 -22.04 31.88 30.45
C ARG A 282 -23.44 31.91 31.09
N LEU A 283 -24.37 31.08 30.62
CA LEU A 283 -25.71 30.98 31.20
C LEU A 283 -25.65 30.51 32.66
N VAL A 284 -24.86 29.48 32.97
CA VAL A 284 -24.67 28.99 34.34
C VAL A 284 -24.03 30.07 35.22
N ALA A 285 -23.05 30.82 34.71
CA ALA A 285 -22.42 31.92 35.43
C ALA A 285 -23.42 33.05 35.74
N LEU A 286 -24.29 33.41 34.78
CA LEU A 286 -25.34 34.41 34.97
C LEU A 286 -26.36 33.97 36.03
N ILE A 287 -26.84 32.72 35.96
CA ILE A 287 -27.78 32.16 36.94
C ILE A 287 -27.16 32.14 38.34
N LYS A 288 -25.91 31.68 38.46
CA LYS A 288 -25.17 31.70 39.74
C LYS A 288 -24.97 33.12 40.27
N GLY A 289 -24.68 34.07 39.38
CA GLY A 289 -24.54 35.49 39.72
C GLY A 289 -25.84 36.09 40.26
N GLN A 290 -26.98 35.80 39.62
CA GLN A 290 -28.29 36.24 40.09
C GLN A 290 -28.63 35.64 41.46
N ALA A 291 -28.50 34.32 41.63
CA ALA A 291 -28.76 33.67 42.91
C ALA A 291 -27.89 34.23 44.06
N PHE A 292 -26.64 34.59 43.78
CA PHE A 292 -25.76 35.23 44.76
C PHE A 292 -26.24 36.64 45.15
N LEU A 293 -26.68 37.44 44.17
CA LEU A 293 -27.23 38.78 44.41
C LEU A 293 -28.56 38.72 45.17
N ASP A 294 -29.42 37.77 44.86
CA ASP A 294 -30.69 37.56 45.57
C ASP A 294 -30.45 37.14 47.02
N THR A 295 -29.48 36.26 47.26
CA THR A 295 -29.06 35.86 48.61
C THR A 295 -28.50 37.04 49.40
N GLN A 296 -27.68 37.90 48.78
CA GLN A 296 -27.20 39.13 49.42
C GLN A 296 -28.31 40.13 49.73
N ARG A 297 -29.29 40.29 48.83
CA ARG A 297 -30.45 41.16 49.07
C ARG A 297 -31.31 40.65 50.22
N ALA A 298 -31.57 39.34 50.28
CA ALA A 298 -32.34 38.71 51.35
C ALA A 298 -31.63 38.73 52.72
N ALA A 299 -30.30 38.82 52.75
CA ALA A 299 -29.52 38.88 53.98
C ALA A 299 -29.46 40.29 54.63
N ARG A 300 -29.97 41.33 53.95
CA ARG A 300 -30.07 42.68 54.54
C ARG A 300 -31.44 42.82 55.22
N PRO A 301 -31.50 43.17 56.52
CA PRO A 301 -32.77 43.49 57.16
C PRO A 301 -33.43 44.64 56.39
N THR A 302 -34.70 44.48 56.03
CA THR A 302 -35.44 45.53 55.32
C THR A 302 -35.46 46.78 56.18
N SER A 303 -34.91 47.89 55.69
CA SER A 303 -34.83 49.17 56.44
C SER A 303 -36.19 49.61 56.98
N VAL A 304 -37.27 49.17 56.33
CA VAL A 304 -38.67 49.38 56.74
C VAL A 304 -38.99 48.72 58.09
N GLU A 305 -38.55 47.48 58.34
CA GLU A 305 -38.78 46.77 59.62
C GLU A 305 -38.03 47.43 60.79
N VAL A 306 -36.83 47.95 60.52
CA VAL A 306 -36.03 48.67 61.52
C VAL A 306 -36.71 49.99 61.89
N ILE A 307 -37.20 50.75 60.90
CA ILE A 307 -37.89 52.03 61.12
C ILE A 307 -39.21 51.81 61.86
N ASP A 308 -40.01 50.81 61.48
CA ASP A 308 -41.32 50.52 62.10
C ASP A 308 -41.18 50.17 63.59
N GLU A 309 -40.23 49.31 63.96
CA GLU A 309 -39.99 48.98 65.36
C GLU A 309 -39.43 50.17 66.16
N LEU A 310 -38.61 51.00 65.51
CA LEU A 310 -38.05 52.21 66.10
C LEU A 310 -39.14 53.25 66.40
N THR A 311 -40.08 53.45 65.48
CA THR A 311 -41.25 54.30 65.70
C THR A 311 -42.14 53.79 66.83
N ARG A 312 -42.33 52.47 66.97
CA ARG A 312 -43.13 51.90 68.07
C ARG A 312 -42.52 52.06 69.46
N ARG A 313 -41.18 52.12 69.57
CA ARG A 313 -40.47 52.15 70.87
C ARG A 313 -40.04 53.55 71.31
N LEU A 314 -40.08 54.53 70.41
CA LEU A 314 -39.75 55.91 70.74
C LEU A 314 -40.91 56.59 71.49
N PRO A 315 -40.65 57.25 72.64
CA PRO A 315 -41.67 58.05 73.32
C PRO A 315 -42.07 59.27 72.48
N ASP A 316 -43.33 59.71 72.59
CA ASP A 316 -43.81 60.95 71.96
C ASP A 316 -43.03 62.21 72.38
N SER A 317 -42.32 62.13 73.51
CA SER A 317 -41.43 63.19 74.02
C SER A 317 -40.04 63.21 73.36
N THR A 318 -39.78 62.34 72.38
CA THR A 318 -38.49 62.21 71.68
C THR A 318 -38.61 62.61 70.22
N TYR A 319 -37.76 63.54 69.79
CA TYR A 319 -37.69 64.02 68.42
C TYR A 319 -36.37 63.58 67.78
N LEU A 320 -36.43 62.91 66.63
CA LEU A 320 -35.24 62.51 65.88
C LEU A 320 -34.90 63.55 64.81
N GLU A 321 -33.66 64.02 64.82
CA GLU A 321 -33.13 64.90 63.79
C GLU A 321 -32.48 64.12 62.65
N LYS A 322 -31.81 63.01 62.96
CA LYS A 322 -31.12 62.18 61.98
C LYS A 322 -31.14 60.71 62.37
N LEU A 323 -31.53 59.88 61.41
CA LEU A 323 -31.38 58.43 61.44
C LEU A 323 -30.43 58.03 60.31
N ALA A 324 -29.33 57.38 60.65
CA ALA A 324 -28.39 56.83 59.66
C ALA A 324 -28.29 55.31 59.88
N LEU A 325 -28.51 54.55 58.80
CA LEU A 325 -28.30 53.10 58.76
C LEU A 325 -27.11 52.84 57.83
N GLU A 326 -25.98 52.44 58.41
CA GLU A 326 -24.75 52.14 57.68
C GLU A 326 -24.36 50.68 57.94
N ASP A 327 -24.42 49.85 56.89
CA ASP A 327 -24.17 48.41 56.89
C ASP A 327 -24.92 47.62 57.97
N ARG A 328 -24.34 47.55 59.17
CA ARG A 328 -24.84 46.81 60.34
C ARG A 328 -24.94 47.69 61.59
N ARG A 329 -24.80 49.02 61.47
CA ARG A 329 -24.94 49.97 62.58
C ARG A 329 -26.05 50.96 62.29
N MET A 330 -26.83 51.24 63.32
CA MET A 330 -27.85 52.27 63.32
C MET A 330 -27.39 53.39 64.25
N MET A 331 -27.38 54.61 63.75
CA MET A 331 -27.08 55.82 64.50
C MET A 331 -28.32 56.71 64.54
N LEU A 332 -28.71 57.12 65.74
CA LEU A 332 -29.83 58.02 65.99
C LEU A 332 -29.29 59.28 66.65
N ILE A 333 -29.70 60.44 66.15
CA ILE A 333 -29.40 61.74 66.74
C ILE A 333 -30.73 62.47 66.92
N GLY A 334 -30.97 62.98 68.12
CA GLY A 334 -32.23 63.64 68.44
C GLY A 334 -32.22 64.37 69.77
N LEU A 335 -33.40 64.85 70.16
CA LEU A 335 -33.68 65.57 71.40
C LEU A 335 -34.73 64.78 72.18
N SER A 336 -34.49 64.52 73.47
CA SER A 336 -35.44 63.82 74.34
C SER A 336 -35.47 64.42 75.74
N SER A 337 -36.65 64.42 76.37
CA SER A 337 -36.79 64.76 77.79
C SER A 337 -36.42 63.60 78.72
N GLU A 338 -36.29 62.37 78.20
CA GLU A 338 -36.00 61.14 78.95
C GLU A 338 -34.80 60.39 78.34
N ALA A 339 -33.77 61.12 77.93
CA ALA A 339 -32.65 60.55 77.17
C ALA A 339 -31.93 59.35 77.85
N PRO A 340 -31.71 59.31 79.18
CA PRO A 340 -31.15 58.14 79.85
C PRO A 340 -32.07 56.90 79.81
N ALA A 341 -33.39 57.09 79.74
CA ALA A 341 -34.37 56.00 79.71
C ALA A 341 -34.51 55.36 78.32
N LEU A 342 -34.05 56.03 77.25
CA LEU A 342 -34.12 55.54 75.88
C LEU A 342 -33.29 54.26 75.67
N ILE A 343 -32.14 54.11 76.35
CA ILE A 343 -31.34 52.88 76.27
C ILE A 343 -32.18 51.68 76.72
N GLY A 344 -32.87 51.79 77.85
CA GLY A 344 -33.70 50.70 78.39
C GLY A 344 -34.90 50.37 77.51
N ARG A 345 -35.51 51.36 76.85
CA ARG A 345 -36.67 51.13 75.95
C ARG A 345 -36.26 50.53 74.60
N LEU A 346 -35.09 50.91 74.09
CA LEU A 346 -34.54 50.36 72.85
C LEU A 346 -33.89 48.98 73.07
N GLN A 347 -33.66 48.55 74.32
CA GLN A 347 -33.24 47.18 74.61
C GLN A 347 -34.39 46.17 74.38
N GLY A 348 -34.05 44.98 73.89
CA GLY A 348 -35.02 43.89 73.66
C GLY A 348 -35.73 43.92 72.31
N ALA A 349 -35.28 44.71 71.34
CA ALA A 349 -35.70 44.58 69.95
C ALA A 349 -35.00 43.38 69.28
N THR A 350 -35.67 42.70 68.35
CA THR A 350 -35.08 41.57 67.62
C THR A 350 -34.17 42.04 66.49
N GLN A 351 -34.38 43.27 66.01
CA GLN A 351 -33.75 43.90 64.85
C GLN A 351 -32.41 44.57 65.18
N TRP A 352 -32.11 44.86 66.45
CA TRP A 352 -30.84 45.45 66.88
C TRP A 352 -30.41 44.97 68.28
N ARG A 353 -29.11 45.07 68.56
CA ARG A 353 -28.49 44.71 69.85
C ARG A 353 -27.65 45.86 70.38
N SER A 354 -27.49 45.88 71.69
CA SER A 354 -26.58 46.77 72.43
C SER A 354 -26.76 48.26 72.11
N PRO A 355 -27.95 48.86 72.33
CA PRO A 355 -28.09 50.31 72.21
C PRO A 355 -27.22 51.00 73.26
N ALA A 356 -26.31 51.85 72.81
CA ALA A 356 -25.38 52.59 73.65
C ALA A 356 -25.35 54.07 73.26
N LEU A 357 -25.19 54.95 74.24
CA LEU A 357 -24.96 56.37 73.99
C LEU A 357 -23.53 56.54 73.47
N ALA A 358 -23.38 57.14 72.29
CA ALA A 358 -22.09 57.36 71.63
C ALA A 358 -21.52 58.77 71.90
N GLY A 359 -22.00 59.45 72.94
CA GLY A 359 -21.57 60.78 73.35
C GLY A 359 -22.20 61.23 74.67
N ALA A 360 -21.71 62.33 75.22
CA ALA A 360 -22.28 62.95 76.41
C ALA A 360 -23.64 63.60 76.10
N LEU A 361 -24.57 63.54 77.05
CA LEU A 361 -25.85 64.24 76.98
C LEU A 361 -25.59 65.75 77.05
N GLN A 362 -26.05 66.48 76.03
CA GLN A 362 -25.87 67.93 75.98
C GLN A 362 -27.24 68.62 76.15
N PRO A 363 -27.46 69.38 77.23
CA PRO A 363 -28.72 70.07 77.44
C PRO A 363 -28.87 71.18 76.39
N ASP A 364 -30.02 71.22 75.72
CA ASP A 364 -30.34 72.26 74.76
C ASP A 364 -31.20 73.37 75.43
N PRO A 365 -30.65 74.59 75.62
CA PRO A 365 -31.35 75.67 76.31
C PRO A 365 -32.56 76.21 75.52
N ALA A 366 -32.69 75.91 74.23
CA ALA A 366 -33.83 76.35 73.42
C ALA A 366 -35.10 75.50 73.62
N SER A 367 -34.95 74.20 73.86
CA SER A 367 -36.06 73.24 73.96
C SER A 367 -36.28 72.67 75.36
N GLY A 368 -35.33 72.86 76.28
CA GLY A 368 -35.37 72.25 77.61
C GLY A 368 -35.24 70.73 77.59
N ARG A 369 -34.71 70.16 76.50
CA ARG A 369 -34.49 68.72 76.27
C ARG A 369 -33.01 68.43 76.11
N ASP A 370 -32.63 67.16 76.29
CA ASP A 370 -31.25 66.71 76.14
C ASP A 370 -31.02 66.18 74.72
N ARG A 371 -29.96 66.68 74.07
CA ARG A 371 -29.47 66.15 72.80
C ARG A 371 -28.72 64.85 73.06
N PHE A 372 -29.12 63.80 72.36
CA PHE A 372 -28.51 62.48 72.47
C PHE A 372 -28.01 61.98 71.10
N THR A 373 -26.93 61.20 71.16
CA THR A 373 -26.44 60.40 70.04
C THR A 373 -26.40 58.95 70.52
N LEU A 374 -27.18 58.09 69.86
CA LEU A 374 -27.30 56.68 70.21
C LEU A 374 -26.87 55.81 69.03
N THR A 375 -26.11 54.77 69.32
CA THR A 375 -25.69 53.76 68.34
C THR A 375 -26.16 52.39 68.76
N ALA A 376 -26.62 51.58 67.79
CA ALA A 376 -27.00 50.19 68.00
C ALA A 376 -26.52 49.32 66.82
N ASP A 377 -26.19 48.07 67.07
CA ASP A 377 -25.80 47.12 66.02
C ASP A 377 -27.04 46.38 65.49
N LEU A 378 -27.32 46.50 64.19
CA LEU A 378 -28.41 45.80 63.52
C LEU A 378 -28.12 44.30 63.47
N THR A 379 -29.09 43.49 63.89
CA THR A 379 -29.02 42.05 63.71
C THR A 379 -29.26 41.74 62.25
N ALA A 380 -28.44 40.86 61.66
CA ALA A 380 -28.78 40.34 60.35
C ALA A 380 -30.10 39.57 60.47
N ALA A 381 -31.08 39.94 59.65
CA ALA A 381 -32.32 39.19 59.56
C ALA A 381 -31.98 37.72 59.32
N ALA A 382 -32.55 36.84 60.15
CA ALA A 382 -32.48 35.42 59.88
C ALA A 382 -33.08 35.20 58.48
N PRO A 383 -32.38 34.50 57.56
CA PRO A 383 -32.88 34.33 56.21
C PRO A 383 -34.27 33.70 56.27
N ALA A 384 -35.25 34.38 55.68
CA ALA A 384 -36.58 33.82 55.50
C ALA A 384 -36.41 32.47 54.80
N ARG A 385 -36.87 31.41 55.46
CA ARG A 385 -36.82 30.04 54.96
C ARG A 385 -37.47 30.04 53.56
N PRO A 386 -36.75 29.68 52.49
CA PRO A 386 -37.37 29.59 51.18
C PRO A 386 -38.49 28.55 51.24
N ALA A 387 -39.68 28.92 50.76
CA ALA A 387 -40.77 27.98 50.55
C ALA A 387 -40.26 26.84 49.66
N ALA A 388 -40.38 25.62 50.15
CA ALA A 388 -39.95 24.42 49.44
C ALA A 388 -40.77 24.26 48.16
N THR A 389 -40.17 24.57 47.01
CA THR A 389 -40.66 24.12 45.72
C THR A 389 -40.32 22.64 45.58
N ALA A 390 -41.35 21.81 45.47
CA ALA A 390 -41.28 20.36 45.39
C ALA A 390 -40.35 19.86 44.25
N PRO A 391 -39.57 18.79 44.46
CA PRO A 391 -38.83 18.12 43.38
C PRO A 391 -39.78 17.43 42.39
N PRO A 392 -39.46 17.41 41.08
CA PRO A 392 -40.20 16.58 40.13
C PRO A 392 -40.00 15.10 40.46
N ALA A 393 -41.11 14.36 40.46
CA ALA A 393 -41.17 12.94 40.72
C ALA A 393 -40.30 12.16 39.71
N ALA A 394 -39.43 11.31 40.25
CA ALA A 394 -38.79 10.23 39.52
C ALA A 394 -39.88 9.25 39.05
N ALA A 395 -40.04 9.11 37.73
CA ALA A 395 -40.73 7.98 37.15
C ALA A 395 -39.79 6.76 37.23
N GLY A 396 -40.28 5.75 37.94
CA GLY A 396 -39.53 4.54 38.30
C GLY A 396 -39.18 3.67 37.11
N ASP A 397 -37.97 3.14 37.22
CA ASP A 397 -37.57 1.87 36.65
C ASP A 397 -38.31 0.76 37.40
N ASN A 398 -39.09 -0.04 36.67
CA ASN A 398 -39.56 -1.35 37.09
C ASN A 398 -39.30 -2.29 35.91
N ALA A 399 -38.19 -3.00 36.00
CA ALA A 399 -38.07 -4.32 35.44
C ALA A 399 -38.98 -5.27 36.23
N ASP A 400 -39.82 -6.03 35.53
CA ASP A 400 -39.89 -7.46 35.82
C ASP A 400 -40.20 -8.25 34.55
N ALA A 401 -39.58 -9.43 34.53
CA ALA A 401 -39.53 -10.41 33.49
C ALA A 401 -40.83 -11.21 33.37
N SER A 402 -41.01 -11.84 32.20
CA SER A 402 -41.45 -13.23 31.95
C SER A 402 -41.91 -13.29 30.49
N ALA A 403 -41.23 -14.09 29.64
CA ALA A 403 -41.71 -15.40 29.18
C ALA A 403 -42.80 -15.24 28.09
N GLU A 404 -42.92 -15.98 27.00
CA GLU A 404 -42.30 -17.15 26.36
C GLU A 404 -43.20 -17.40 25.13
N GLU A 405 -42.78 -18.24 24.18
CA GLU A 405 -43.53 -18.69 23.00
C GLU A 405 -43.81 -17.61 21.92
N GLY A 406 -43.44 -17.82 20.65
CA GLY A 406 -44.05 -18.82 19.76
C GLY A 406 -45.35 -18.22 19.21
N ASP A 407 -45.66 -18.17 17.94
CA ASP A 407 -45.26 -18.90 16.76
C ASP A 407 -45.99 -18.19 15.59
N ASP A 408 -45.60 -18.53 14.39
CA ASP A 408 -46.45 -18.59 13.20
C ASP A 408 -47.08 -17.35 12.51
N ASP A 409 -46.83 -17.40 11.21
CA ASP A 409 -47.73 -17.23 10.07
C ASP A 409 -47.90 -15.89 9.34
N ALA A 410 -47.46 -15.99 8.07
CA ALA A 410 -48.17 -15.62 6.84
C ALA A 410 -48.36 -14.12 6.51
N GLU A 411 -47.61 -13.63 5.51
CA GLU A 411 -48.02 -13.67 4.09
C GLU A 411 -46.85 -13.46 3.14
#